data_AF-A0A0W8I0J7-F1
#
_entry.id   AF-A0A0W8I0J7-F1
#
_cell.length_a   1.000
_cell.length_b   1.000
_cell.length_c   1.000
_cell.angle_alpha   90.00
_cell.angle_beta   90.00
_cell.angle_gamma   90.00
#
_symmetry.space_group_name_H-M   'P 1'
#
loop_
_entity.id
_entity.type
_entity.pdbx_description
1 polymer ?
#
loop_
_entity_poly.entity_id
_entity_poly.type
_entity_poly.pdbx_seq_one_letter_code
_entity_poly.pdbx_strand_id
1 'polypeptide(L)'
;MANPTTPGPSPEGRYDGPSEVPPEWRPAIPQPGERPVPREEVGDRYAPATSSGSQVRGRQPSQTMGTLLGDITRTGSWQVAERTTLVMFLGDVKLDLREVLRPGETVDISTYTGMGDVKIVVPAGTRVELQGFTLMGDLRHDVDPAAQGVPETGACVRVNATSLLGDVRVRTMLPDDGSKPPRGWRWTQKR
;
A
#
# COMPACT_ATOMS: atom_id res chain seq x y z
N MET A 1 66.82 -24.01 14.20
CA MET A 1 66.98 -23.44 12.83
C MET A 1 65.80 -23.90 11.99
N ALA A 2 65.33 -23.00 11.12
CA ALA A 2 64.34 -23.14 10.05
C ALA A 2 62.83 -23.14 10.40
N ASN A 3 62.18 -22.10 9.86
CA ASN A 3 60.74 -21.82 9.76
C ASN A 3 60.19 -22.41 8.42
N PRO A 4 58.91 -22.25 8.05
CA PRO A 4 57.96 -23.32 7.75
C PRO A 4 57.81 -23.62 6.24
N THR A 5 57.34 -24.83 5.90
CA THR A 5 56.87 -25.14 4.53
C THR A 5 55.34 -25.20 4.52
N THR A 6 54.75 -24.26 3.79
CA THR A 6 53.32 -24.14 3.48
C THR A 6 52.80 -25.39 2.73
N PRO A 7 51.67 -26.00 3.14
CA PRO A 7 50.98 -26.97 2.30
C PRO A 7 50.25 -26.27 1.16
N GLY A 8 50.52 -26.70 -0.08
CA GLY A 8 49.83 -26.24 -1.29
C GLY A 8 48.35 -26.67 -1.33
N PRO A 9 47.54 -26.03 -2.19
CA PRO A 9 46.09 -26.26 -2.24
C PRO A 9 45.74 -27.66 -2.77
N SER A 10 44.79 -28.33 -2.10
CA SER A 10 44.20 -29.59 -2.52
C SER A 10 43.48 -29.46 -3.88
N PRO A 11 43.54 -30.47 -4.76
CA PRO A 11 42.90 -30.43 -6.06
C PRO A 11 41.37 -30.47 -5.95
N GLU A 12 40.75 -29.64 -6.78
CA GLU A 12 39.32 -29.39 -6.92
C GLU A 12 38.51 -30.69 -7.08
N GLY A 13 37.63 -30.96 -6.11
CA GLY A 13 36.63 -32.01 -6.21
C GLY A 13 35.58 -31.62 -7.25
N ARG A 14 35.66 -32.25 -8.42
CA ARG A 14 34.62 -32.25 -9.46
C ARG A 14 33.29 -32.70 -8.84
N TYR A 15 32.33 -31.80 -8.77
CA TYR A 15 30.93 -32.12 -8.45
C TYR A 15 30.33 -32.93 -9.61
N ASP A 16 30.16 -34.25 -9.44
CA ASP A 16 29.29 -35.07 -10.28
C ASP A 16 27.84 -34.91 -9.77
N GLY A 17 27.14 -33.89 -10.26
CA GLY A 17 25.69 -33.77 -10.05
C GLY A 17 24.94 -34.85 -10.86
N PRO A 18 23.74 -35.28 -10.43
CA PRO A 18 22.95 -36.25 -11.18
C PRO A 18 22.46 -35.61 -12.48
N SER A 19 23.16 -35.86 -13.59
CA SER A 19 22.81 -35.33 -14.92
C SER A 19 21.76 -36.17 -15.66
N GLU A 20 21.09 -37.10 -14.98
CA GLU A 20 19.99 -37.85 -15.58
C GLU A 20 18.66 -37.19 -15.27
N VAL A 21 18.12 -36.50 -16.29
CA VAL A 21 16.72 -36.09 -16.29
C VAL A 21 15.83 -37.36 -16.32
N PRO A 22 14.84 -37.46 -15.41
CA PRO A 22 13.92 -38.59 -15.36
C PRO A 22 13.21 -38.81 -16.71
N PRO A 23 13.00 -40.06 -17.15
CA PRO A 23 12.41 -40.37 -18.45
C PRO A 23 11.06 -39.69 -18.69
N GLU A 24 10.25 -39.51 -17.65
CA GLU A 24 8.94 -38.86 -17.68
C GLU A 24 9.01 -37.35 -17.95
N TRP A 25 10.17 -36.72 -17.74
CA TRP A 25 10.40 -35.29 -17.99
C TRP A 25 11.08 -35.04 -19.34
N ARG A 26 11.31 -36.09 -20.13
CA ARG A 26 11.86 -35.96 -21.48
C ARG A 26 10.70 -35.74 -22.45
N PRO A 27 10.47 -34.51 -22.95
CA PRO A 27 9.51 -34.32 -24.02
C PRO A 27 9.96 -35.13 -25.24
N ALA A 28 9.01 -35.82 -25.89
CA ALA A 28 9.31 -36.53 -27.13
C ALA A 28 9.70 -35.52 -28.21
N ILE A 29 10.94 -35.60 -28.70
CA ILE A 29 11.40 -34.76 -29.81
C ILE A 29 10.73 -35.28 -31.09
N PRO A 30 9.96 -34.45 -31.82
CA PRO A 30 9.36 -34.87 -33.09
C PRO A 30 10.45 -35.26 -34.08
N GLN A 31 10.29 -36.38 -34.79
CA GLN A 31 11.28 -36.81 -35.78
C GLN A 31 11.12 -35.99 -37.08
N PRO A 32 12.21 -35.75 -37.84
CA PRO A 32 12.13 -35.06 -39.12
C PRO A 32 11.20 -35.80 -40.10
N GLY A 33 10.02 -35.22 -40.38
CA GLY A 33 8.99 -35.81 -41.24
C GLY A 33 7.64 -36.05 -40.56
N GLU A 34 7.58 -35.99 -39.22
CA GLU A 34 6.31 -35.91 -38.51
C GLU A 34 5.75 -34.48 -38.58
N ARG A 35 4.50 -34.33 -39.02
CA ARG A 35 3.81 -33.05 -38.86
C ARG A 35 3.63 -32.81 -37.36
N PRO A 36 3.98 -31.64 -36.82
CA PRO A 36 3.64 -31.31 -35.44
C PRO A 36 2.14 -31.51 -35.27
N VAL A 37 1.73 -32.22 -34.22
CA VAL A 37 0.32 -32.22 -33.80
C VAL A 37 -0.13 -30.75 -33.71
N PRO A 38 -1.33 -30.39 -34.21
CA PRO A 38 -1.85 -29.05 -33.99
C PRO A 38 -1.76 -28.79 -32.49
N ARG A 39 -0.92 -27.82 -32.10
CA ARG A 39 -0.91 -27.30 -30.74
C ARG A 39 -2.36 -26.98 -30.44
N GLU A 40 -2.94 -27.62 -29.42
CA GLU A 40 -4.28 -27.26 -28.97
C GLU A 40 -4.28 -25.75 -28.83
N GLU A 41 -4.98 -25.11 -29.77
CA GLU A 41 -5.17 -23.68 -29.82
C GLU A 41 -5.90 -23.39 -28.53
N VAL A 42 -5.21 -22.77 -27.57
CA VAL A 42 -5.83 -22.26 -26.35
C VAL A 42 -6.82 -21.23 -26.84
N GLY A 43 -8.05 -21.70 -27.07
CA GLY A 43 -9.11 -20.91 -27.64
C GLY A 43 -9.29 -19.69 -26.78
N ASP A 44 -9.25 -18.54 -27.43
CA ASP A 44 -9.36 -17.20 -26.86
C ASP A 44 -10.80 -16.98 -26.36
N ARG A 45 -11.20 -17.78 -25.37
CA ARG A 45 -12.44 -17.65 -24.62
C ARG A 45 -12.12 -16.89 -23.35
N TYR A 46 -11.84 -15.60 -23.48
CA TYR A 46 -12.17 -14.67 -22.41
C TYR A 46 -13.69 -14.50 -22.38
N ALA A 47 -14.41 -15.57 -22.02
CA ALA A 47 -15.75 -15.43 -21.48
C ALA A 47 -15.54 -14.83 -20.08
N PRO A 48 -16.18 -13.70 -19.71
CA PRO A 48 -16.13 -13.28 -18.32
C PRO A 48 -16.78 -14.40 -17.52
N ALA A 49 -15.98 -15.13 -16.74
CA ALA A 49 -16.51 -15.96 -15.69
C ALA A 49 -17.26 -15.00 -14.77
N THR A 50 -18.59 -15.00 -14.83
CA THR A 50 -19.42 -14.50 -13.75
C THR A 50 -19.14 -15.42 -12.57
N SER A 51 -18.07 -15.13 -11.85
CA SER A 51 -17.83 -15.66 -10.52
C SER A 51 -18.94 -15.07 -9.64
N SER A 52 -20.08 -15.75 -9.62
CA SER A 52 -21.04 -15.66 -8.52
C SER A 52 -20.48 -16.48 -7.35
N GLY A 53 -19.25 -16.17 -6.96
CA GLY A 53 -18.74 -16.46 -5.63
C GLY A 53 -19.13 -15.25 -4.81
N SER A 54 -19.66 -15.48 -3.61
CA SER A 54 -19.85 -14.43 -2.62
C SER A 54 -18.56 -13.61 -2.55
N GLN A 55 -18.56 -12.42 -3.15
CA GLN A 55 -17.51 -11.45 -2.96
C GLN A 55 -17.50 -11.19 -1.46
N VAL A 56 -16.53 -11.79 -0.75
CA VAL A 56 -16.00 -11.16 0.45
C VAL A 56 -15.84 -9.71 0.03
N ARG A 57 -16.60 -8.79 0.62
CA ARG A 57 -16.58 -7.38 0.23
C ARG A 57 -15.18 -6.85 0.48
N GLY A 58 -14.29 -7.10 -0.47
CA GLY A 58 -12.94 -6.60 -0.49
C GLY A 58 -13.02 -5.09 -0.57
N ARG A 59 -12.09 -4.43 0.09
CA ARG A 59 -11.87 -3.01 -0.12
C ARG A 59 -11.64 -2.77 -1.62
N GLN A 60 -12.16 -1.66 -2.16
CA GLN A 60 -11.88 -1.32 -3.54
C GLN A 60 -10.36 -1.14 -3.72
N PRO A 61 -9.76 -1.60 -4.83
CA PRO A 61 -8.32 -1.51 -5.03
C PRO A 61 -7.85 -0.05 -5.11
N SER A 62 -8.67 0.83 -5.70
CA SER A 62 -8.34 2.24 -5.79
C SER A 62 -9.58 3.13 -5.86
N GLN A 63 -9.46 4.35 -5.37
CA GLN A 63 -10.47 5.41 -5.51
C GLN A 63 -9.78 6.75 -5.77
N THR A 64 -10.39 7.58 -6.63
CA THR A 64 -9.94 8.96 -6.86
C THR A 64 -11.07 9.93 -6.55
N MET A 65 -10.75 11.00 -5.83
CA MET A 65 -11.68 12.11 -5.57
C MET A 65 -10.97 13.42 -5.89
N GLY A 66 -11.68 14.38 -6.46
CA GLY A 66 -11.09 15.67 -6.74
C GLY A 66 -12.09 16.80 -6.92
N THR A 67 -11.61 18.01 -6.68
CA THR A 67 -12.37 19.25 -6.87
C THR A 67 -11.42 20.38 -7.26
N LEU A 68 -11.84 21.30 -8.11
CA LEU A 68 -11.02 22.48 -8.41
C LEU A 68 -11.16 23.53 -7.31
N LEU A 69 -12.39 23.84 -6.90
CA LEU A 69 -12.68 24.78 -5.83
C LEU A 69 -13.67 24.12 -4.87
N GLY A 70 -13.29 23.98 -3.60
CA GLY A 70 -14.14 23.44 -2.55
C GLY A 70 -13.42 22.40 -1.68
N ASP A 71 -14.17 21.78 -0.78
CA ASP A 71 -13.59 20.89 0.23
C ASP A 71 -13.91 19.41 -0.07
N ILE A 72 -12.95 18.53 0.22
CA ILE A 72 -13.16 17.09 0.27
C ILE A 72 -13.18 16.67 1.74
N THR A 73 -14.37 16.44 2.30
CA THR A 73 -14.52 15.93 3.67
C THR A 73 -15.08 14.51 3.66
N ARG A 74 -14.43 13.61 4.40
CA ARG A 74 -14.89 12.23 4.65
C ARG A 74 -14.78 11.90 6.13
N THR A 75 -15.91 11.57 6.74
CA THR A 75 -16.05 11.22 8.15
C THR A 75 -16.99 10.03 8.31
N GLY A 76 -16.96 9.37 9.46
CA GLY A 76 -17.83 8.21 9.72
C GLY A 76 -17.41 6.94 8.97
N SER A 77 -18.35 6.03 8.77
CA SER A 77 -18.13 4.69 8.21
C SER A 77 -18.08 4.65 6.67
N TRP A 78 -17.29 5.52 6.03
CA TRP A 78 -17.12 5.52 4.58
C TRP A 78 -16.19 4.39 4.09
N GLN A 79 -16.26 4.03 2.81
CA GLN A 79 -15.39 2.99 2.24
C GLN A 79 -14.13 3.64 1.67
N VAL A 80 -13.04 3.64 2.44
CA VAL A 80 -11.71 3.98 1.90
C VAL A 80 -11.21 2.83 1.03
N ALA A 81 -10.53 3.13 -0.08
CA ALA A 81 -9.89 2.15 -0.96
C ALA A 81 -8.46 1.83 -0.49
N GLU A 82 -7.85 0.75 -0.99
CA GLU A 82 -6.45 0.42 -0.65
C GLU A 82 -5.52 1.55 -1.10
N ARG A 83 -5.79 2.11 -2.28
CA ARG A 83 -5.16 3.31 -2.80
C ARG A 83 -6.17 4.43 -2.98
N THR A 84 -6.03 5.52 -2.25
CA THR A 84 -6.90 6.70 -2.36
C THR A 84 -6.12 7.89 -2.90
N THR A 85 -6.53 8.42 -4.06
CA THR A 85 -5.95 9.60 -4.68
C THR A 85 -6.86 10.80 -4.53
N LEU A 86 -6.34 11.91 -4.02
CA LEU A 86 -7.04 13.16 -3.80
C LEU A 86 -6.39 14.26 -4.62
N VAL A 87 -7.14 14.92 -5.48
CA VAL A 87 -6.64 16.00 -6.33
C VAL A 87 -7.47 17.25 -6.11
N MET A 88 -6.84 18.34 -5.67
CA MET A 88 -7.55 19.58 -5.38
C MET A 88 -6.73 20.81 -5.76
N PHE A 89 -7.38 21.84 -6.31
CA PHE A 89 -6.70 23.10 -6.61
C PHE A 89 -6.83 24.12 -5.47
N LEU A 90 -8.04 24.39 -4.97
CA LEU A 90 -8.29 25.31 -3.86
C LEU A 90 -9.34 24.76 -2.88
N GLY A 91 -8.99 24.66 -1.59
CA GLY A 91 -9.92 24.26 -0.52
C GLY A 91 -9.25 23.40 0.55
N ASP A 92 -10.02 22.61 1.31
CA ASP A 92 -9.46 21.70 2.33
C ASP A 92 -9.74 20.22 2.04
N VAL A 93 -8.77 19.35 2.34
CA VAL A 93 -8.96 17.90 2.42
C VAL A 93 -9.02 17.48 3.89
N LYS A 94 -10.12 16.84 4.29
CA LYS A 94 -10.38 16.38 5.67
C LYS A 94 -10.79 14.91 5.64
N LEU A 95 -9.90 14.02 6.07
CA LEU A 95 -10.17 12.58 6.12
C LEU A 95 -10.12 12.05 7.54
N ASP A 96 -11.20 11.42 7.98
CA ASP A 96 -11.24 10.65 9.22
C ASP A 96 -11.15 9.16 8.89
N LEU A 97 -10.07 8.52 9.33
CA LEU A 97 -9.85 7.09 9.12
C LEU A 97 -10.25 6.23 10.32
N ARG A 98 -10.69 6.82 11.44
CA ARG A 98 -10.95 6.09 12.70
C ARG A 98 -12.03 5.03 12.58
N GLU A 99 -13.05 5.26 11.75
CA GLU A 99 -14.18 4.34 11.57
C GLU A 99 -14.05 3.43 10.34
N VAL A 100 -13.00 3.62 9.54
CA VAL A 100 -12.83 2.93 8.24
C VAL A 100 -11.61 2.02 8.21
N LEU A 101 -10.59 2.32 9.00
CA LEU A 101 -9.36 1.55 9.06
C LEU A 101 -9.57 0.33 9.96
N ARG A 102 -9.36 -0.88 9.42
CA ARG A 102 -9.43 -2.11 10.21
C ARG A 102 -8.04 -2.54 10.69
N PRO A 103 -7.97 -3.29 11.82
CA PRO A 103 -6.71 -3.88 12.26
C PRO A 103 -6.04 -4.72 11.16
N GLY A 104 -4.72 -4.59 11.03
CA GLY A 104 -3.91 -5.32 10.04
C GLY A 104 -3.97 -4.77 8.61
N GLU A 105 -4.76 -3.74 8.32
CA GLU A 105 -4.87 -3.17 6.98
C GLU A 105 -3.77 -2.15 6.69
N THR A 106 -3.33 -2.10 5.43
CA THR A 106 -2.49 -1.02 4.90
C THR A 106 -3.30 -0.17 3.92
N VAL A 107 -3.20 1.16 4.04
CA VAL A 107 -3.86 2.13 3.12
C VAL A 107 -2.83 3.13 2.60
N ASP A 108 -2.77 3.27 1.29
CA ASP A 108 -2.00 4.30 0.60
C ASP A 108 -2.91 5.50 0.27
N ILE A 109 -2.50 6.70 0.70
CA ILE A 109 -3.21 7.95 0.44
C ILE A 109 -2.26 8.90 -0.29
N SER A 110 -2.62 9.28 -1.51
CA SER A 110 -1.87 10.27 -2.29
C SER A 110 -2.68 11.55 -2.40
N THR A 111 -2.12 12.69 -2.01
CA THR A 111 -2.81 13.99 -2.06
C THR A 111 -2.02 14.99 -2.88
N TYR A 112 -2.68 15.60 -3.87
CA TYR A 112 -2.13 16.68 -4.69
C TYR A 112 -2.99 17.91 -4.49
N THR A 113 -2.46 18.90 -3.78
CA THR A 113 -3.20 20.11 -3.41
C THR A 113 -2.49 21.36 -3.90
N GLY A 114 -3.25 22.29 -4.49
CA GLY A 114 -2.74 23.61 -4.85
C GLY A 114 -2.64 24.49 -3.61
N MET A 115 -3.76 25.05 -3.17
CA MET A 115 -3.85 25.93 -2.02
C MET A 115 -4.89 25.41 -1.03
N GLY A 116 -4.46 25.07 0.17
CA GLY A 116 -5.33 24.35 1.11
C GLY A 116 -4.64 23.58 2.21
N ASP A 117 -5.42 23.21 3.22
CA ASP A 117 -4.95 22.30 4.26
C ASP A 117 -5.34 20.85 3.94
N VAL A 118 -4.43 19.91 4.19
CA VAL A 118 -4.69 18.47 4.22
C VAL A 118 -4.65 17.99 5.67
N LYS A 119 -5.78 17.52 6.18
CA LYS A 119 -5.94 17.03 7.56
C LYS A 119 -6.41 15.59 7.54
N ILE A 120 -5.58 14.69 8.06
CA ILE A 120 -5.87 13.25 8.12
C ILE A 120 -5.85 12.82 9.58
N VAL A 121 -6.92 12.14 10.02
CA VAL A 121 -7.01 11.52 11.34
C VAL A 121 -6.83 10.02 11.20
N VAL A 122 -5.98 9.44 12.04
CA VAL A 122 -5.80 7.99 12.16
C VAL A 122 -6.23 7.50 13.55
N PRO A 123 -6.73 6.26 13.68
CA PRO A 123 -6.99 5.69 14.99
C PRO A 123 -5.69 5.43 15.77
N ALA A 124 -5.81 5.36 17.11
CA ALA A 124 -4.71 4.98 17.99
C ALA A 124 -4.14 3.60 17.62
N GLY A 125 -2.84 3.40 17.87
CA GLY A 125 -2.16 2.14 17.54
C GLY A 125 -1.95 1.88 16.04
N THR A 126 -2.15 2.90 15.19
CA THR A 126 -1.90 2.86 13.74
C THR A 126 -0.52 3.39 13.40
N ARG A 127 0.26 2.63 12.64
CA ARG A 127 1.52 3.11 12.07
C ARG A 127 1.23 4.09 10.94
N VAL A 128 1.94 5.20 10.92
CA VAL A 128 1.79 6.23 9.89
C VAL A 128 3.13 6.51 9.24
N GLU A 129 3.17 6.43 7.92
CA GLU A 129 4.32 6.80 7.12
C GLU A 129 3.95 8.04 6.32
N LEU A 130 4.36 9.22 6.80
CA LEU A 130 4.15 10.48 6.10
C LEU A 130 5.35 10.80 5.20
N GLN A 131 5.08 10.97 3.91
CA GLN A 131 6.04 11.34 2.88
C GLN A 131 5.48 12.48 2.02
N GLY A 132 6.38 13.18 1.32
CA GLY A 132 6.03 14.21 0.35
C GLY A 132 6.64 15.56 0.70
N PHE A 133 6.09 16.62 0.09
CA PHE A 133 6.63 17.96 0.27
C PHE A 133 5.52 19.01 0.23
N THR A 134 5.76 20.09 0.95
CA THR A 134 4.95 21.31 0.92
C THR A 134 5.85 22.44 0.46
N LEU A 135 5.46 23.17 -0.58
CA LEU A 135 6.26 24.31 -1.08
C LEU A 135 6.20 25.50 -0.11
N MET A 136 5.03 25.82 0.43
CA MET A 136 4.85 26.85 1.45
C MET A 136 3.81 26.41 2.49
N GLY A 137 4.24 26.27 3.75
CA GLY A 137 3.42 25.77 4.85
C GLY A 137 4.17 24.70 5.64
N ASP A 138 3.45 23.98 6.50
CA ASP A 138 4.03 22.94 7.35
C ASP A 138 3.64 21.52 6.90
N LEU A 139 4.58 20.59 7.01
CA LEU A 139 4.32 19.14 6.96
C LEU A 139 4.46 18.58 8.38
N ARG A 140 3.35 18.28 9.05
CA ARG A 140 3.31 17.87 10.46
C ARG A 140 2.89 16.41 10.62
N HIS A 141 3.67 15.68 11.42
CA HIS A 141 3.45 14.28 11.76
C HIS A 141 3.14 14.14 13.27
N ASP A 142 1.89 14.41 13.66
CA ASP A 142 1.42 14.42 15.05
C ASP A 142 0.83 13.05 15.44
N VAL A 143 1.61 11.98 15.32
CA VAL A 143 1.17 10.61 15.57
C VAL A 143 1.77 10.04 16.84
N ASP A 144 1.11 9.03 17.41
CA ASP A 144 1.62 8.34 18.60
C ASP A 144 2.97 7.66 18.31
N PRO A 145 4.06 8.06 18.98
CA PRO A 145 5.37 7.44 18.81
C PRO A 145 5.38 5.94 19.13
N ALA A 146 4.52 5.47 20.04
CA ALA A 146 4.44 4.06 20.42
C ALA A 146 3.94 3.19 19.24
N ALA A 147 3.08 3.75 18.39
CA ALA A 147 2.51 3.06 17.23
C ALA A 147 3.47 2.97 16.02
N GLN A 148 4.60 3.68 16.05
CA GLN A 148 5.57 3.74 14.92
C GLN A 148 6.51 2.53 14.87
N GLY A 149 6.62 1.77 15.96
CA GLY A 149 7.38 0.53 16.03
C GLY A 149 6.56 -0.67 15.52
N VAL A 150 6.04 -1.45 16.47
CA VAL A 150 5.08 -2.53 16.20
C VAL A 150 3.67 -1.94 16.39
N PRO A 151 2.89 -1.72 15.32
CA PRO A 151 1.55 -1.17 15.46
C PRO A 151 0.68 -2.12 16.29
N GLU A 152 0.10 -1.62 17.38
CA GLU A 152 -0.77 -2.40 18.27
C GLU A 152 -1.95 -3.03 17.52
N THR A 153 -2.44 -2.33 16.50
CA THR A 153 -3.54 -2.79 15.64
C THR A 153 -3.07 -3.55 14.41
N GLY A 154 -1.77 -3.54 14.10
CA GLY A 154 -1.26 -4.00 12.81
C GLY A 154 -1.60 -3.09 11.62
N ALA A 155 -2.35 -2.00 11.82
CA ALA A 155 -2.76 -1.12 10.72
C ALA A 155 -1.65 -0.13 10.35
N CYS A 156 -1.52 0.16 9.05
CA CYS A 156 -0.54 1.08 8.49
C CYS A 156 -1.19 2.06 7.51
N VAL A 157 -0.89 3.35 7.63
CA VAL A 157 -1.35 4.39 6.71
C VAL A 157 -0.15 5.09 6.10
N ARG A 158 0.01 4.95 4.79
CA ARG A 158 1.08 5.58 4.01
C ARG A 158 0.51 6.79 3.32
N VAL A 159 0.99 7.98 3.70
CA VAL A 159 0.51 9.25 3.16
C VAL A 159 1.61 9.85 2.29
N ASN A 160 1.34 10.01 1.01
CA ASN A 160 2.16 10.80 0.09
C ASN A 160 1.44 12.12 -0.20
N ALA A 161 1.91 13.21 0.39
CA ALA A 161 1.25 14.51 0.30
C ALA A 161 2.12 15.52 -0.43
N THR A 162 1.57 16.09 -1.50
CA THR A 162 2.14 17.21 -2.23
C THR A 162 1.21 18.41 -2.10
N SER A 163 1.71 19.49 -1.52
CA SER A 163 0.99 20.77 -1.40
C SER A 163 1.82 21.93 -1.93
N LEU A 164 1.22 22.84 -2.70
CA LEU A 164 1.89 24.09 -3.06
C LEU A 164 1.81 25.10 -1.90
N LEU A 165 0.62 25.37 -1.39
CA LEU A 165 0.38 26.34 -0.32
C LEU A 165 -0.57 25.76 0.75
N GLY A 166 -0.16 25.74 2.01
CA GLY A 166 -0.97 25.32 3.15
C GLY A 166 -0.38 24.15 3.93
N ASP A 167 -1.08 23.66 4.94
CA ASP A 167 -0.52 22.70 5.88
C ASP A 167 -0.99 21.28 5.62
N VAL A 168 -0.05 20.32 5.66
CA VAL A 168 -0.35 18.89 5.68
C VAL A 168 -0.15 18.40 7.12
N ARG A 169 -1.22 17.86 7.72
CA ARG A 169 -1.21 17.40 9.10
C ARG A 169 -1.84 16.02 9.20
N VAL A 170 -1.06 15.05 9.67
CA VAL A 170 -1.57 13.74 10.06
C VAL A 170 -1.54 13.65 11.58
N ARG A 171 -2.66 13.25 12.18
CA ARG A 171 -2.79 13.17 13.63
C ARG A 171 -3.46 11.88 14.09
N THR A 172 -2.92 11.29 15.15
CA THR A 172 -3.62 10.23 15.88
C THR A 172 -4.70 10.82 16.79
N MET A 173 -5.91 10.27 16.72
CA MET A 173 -6.98 10.58 17.67
C MET A 173 -7.68 9.31 18.13
N LEU A 174 -8.15 9.34 19.38
CA LEU A 174 -9.02 8.31 19.91
C LEU A 174 -10.38 8.33 19.17
N PRO A 175 -11.15 7.22 19.21
CA PRO A 175 -12.56 7.24 18.87
C PRO A 175 -13.27 8.38 19.61
N ASP A 176 -14.30 8.98 19.00
CA ASP A 176 -15.04 10.10 19.59
C ASP A 176 -15.59 9.72 20.98
N ASP A 177 -14.88 10.12 22.02
CA ASP A 177 -15.15 9.84 23.44
C ASP A 177 -15.87 11.02 24.11
N GLY A 178 -16.30 12.01 23.32
CA GLY A 178 -16.88 13.25 23.78
C GLY A 178 -15.85 14.28 24.26
N SER A 179 -14.54 13.97 24.20
CA SER A 179 -13.50 14.96 24.47
C SER A 179 -13.52 16.06 23.40
N LYS A 180 -13.30 17.30 23.83
CA LYS A 180 -13.36 18.45 22.93
C LYS A 180 -12.16 18.40 21.98
N PRO A 181 -12.36 18.31 20.65
CA PRO A 181 -11.25 18.25 19.72
C PRO A 181 -10.47 19.57 19.72
N PRO A 182 -9.17 19.52 19.38
CA PRO A 182 -8.35 20.71 19.28
C PRO A 182 -8.90 21.69 18.24
N ARG A 183 -8.53 22.97 18.38
CA ARG A 183 -8.96 24.02 17.45
C ARG A 183 -8.63 23.64 16.00
N GLY A 184 -9.61 23.76 15.11
CA GLY A 184 -9.48 23.37 13.70
C GLY A 184 -9.83 21.90 13.38
N TRP A 185 -10.18 21.09 14.39
CA TRP A 185 -10.53 19.68 14.23
C TRP A 185 -11.98 19.36 14.61
N ARG A 186 -12.85 20.36 14.78
CA ARG A 186 -14.26 20.14 15.14
C ARG A 186 -15.06 19.33 14.10
N TRP A 187 -14.54 19.21 12.88
CA TRP A 187 -15.13 18.41 11.81
C TRP A 187 -15.08 16.90 12.10
N THR A 188 -14.31 16.45 13.10
CA THR A 188 -14.19 15.05 13.49
C THR A 188 -15.24 14.61 14.53
N GLN A 189 -16.05 15.54 15.06
CA GLN A 189 -17.12 15.19 16.00
C GLN A 189 -18.31 14.60 15.25
N LYS A 190 -18.90 13.53 15.79
CA LYS A 190 -20.19 13.05 15.31
C LYS A 190 -21.25 14.13 15.56
N ARG A 191 -22.00 14.46 14.51
CA ARG A 191 -23.18 15.34 14.63
C ARG A 191 -24.35 14.58 15.21
#